data_AF-A0A3C0IXE1-F1
#
_entry.id   AF-A0A3C0IXE1-F1
#
_cell.length_a   1.000
_cell.length_b   1.000
_cell.length_c   1.000
_cell.angle_alpha   90.00
_cell.angle_beta   90.00
_cell.angle_gamma   90.00
#
_symmetry.space_group_name_H-M   'P 1'
#
loop_
_entity.id
_entity.type
_entity.pdbx_description
1 polymer ?
#
loop_
_entity_poly.entity_id
_entity_poly.type
_entity_poly.pdbx_seq_one_letter_code
_entity_poly.pdbx_strand_id
1 'polypeptide(L)'
;MSQNIRPPRLLQLDAHGLFSSQPINYYIRVRAIGCQYNNGEATALNAMRLCDCHAHIGDSFDHMSGRYVSYSPDTLLAEMDDAGVDIAVVSNISSIDDCTAGNDEMAKWARRCPRLIPLVWATPGITGPGKVFEYVGMGFRGLKLHPTAGKYRADDPSVYPLLDACRALRVPAL
;
A
#
# COMPACT_ATOMS: atom_id res chain seq x y z
N MET A 1 44.31 30.48 -13.83
CA MET A 1 43.20 30.27 -12.86
C MET A 1 42.41 29.06 -13.34
N SER A 2 42.61 27.91 -12.71
CA SER A 2 41.88 26.66 -13.00
C SER A 2 41.45 26.09 -11.66
N GLN A 3 40.14 25.96 -11.42
CA GLN A 3 39.61 25.46 -10.17
C GLN A 3 39.55 23.93 -10.20
N ASN A 4 40.29 23.30 -9.27
CA ASN A 4 40.27 21.86 -9.01
C ASN A 4 38.96 21.47 -8.32
N ILE A 5 38.06 20.81 -9.05
CA ILE A 5 36.86 20.18 -8.48
C ILE A 5 37.25 18.76 -8.05
N ARG A 6 37.23 18.49 -6.73
CA ARG A 6 37.38 17.12 -6.20
C ARG A 6 36.05 16.37 -6.37
N PRO A 7 36.06 15.09 -6.78
CA PRO A 7 34.84 14.29 -6.82
C PRO A 7 34.36 13.97 -5.38
N PRO A 8 33.05 13.84 -5.15
CA PRO A 8 32.53 13.50 -3.83
C PRO A 8 32.91 12.06 -3.44
N ARG A 9 33.30 11.88 -2.18
CA ARG A 9 33.56 10.56 -1.58
C ARG A 9 32.27 9.73 -1.59
N LEU A 10 32.34 8.51 -2.15
CA LEU A 10 31.36 7.48 -1.85
C LEU A 10 31.38 7.21 -0.33
N LEU A 11 30.25 7.42 0.33
CA LEU A 11 30.01 6.86 1.66
C LEU A 11 29.87 5.35 1.49
N GLN A 12 30.91 4.62 1.88
CA GLN A 12 30.90 3.18 2.06
C GLN A 12 29.99 2.89 3.26
N LEU A 13 28.83 2.28 3.03
CA LEU A 13 27.94 1.84 4.10
C LEU A 13 28.46 0.50 4.63
N ASP A 14 29.04 0.54 5.82
CA ASP A 14 29.42 -0.63 6.58
C ASP A 14 28.17 -1.39 7.03
N ALA A 15 28.10 -2.66 6.64
CA ALA A 15 27.03 -3.58 6.98
C ALA A 15 27.22 -4.12 8.40
N HIS A 16 26.72 -3.42 9.41
CA HIS A 16 26.52 -4.01 10.74
C HIS A 16 25.14 -3.65 11.29
N GLY A 17 24.46 -4.70 11.76
CA GLY A 17 23.02 -4.80 11.95
C GLY A 17 22.37 -3.77 12.87
N LEU A 18 21.14 -3.41 12.51
CA LEU A 18 20.16 -2.77 13.38
C LEU A 18 18.84 -3.53 13.21
N PHE A 19 18.56 -4.44 14.15
CA PHE A 19 17.21 -4.96 14.35
C PHE A 19 16.38 -3.85 15.01
N SER A 20 15.42 -3.29 14.28
CA SER A 20 14.43 -2.32 14.77
C SER A 20 13.11 -3.03 15.01
N SER A 21 12.49 -2.81 16.17
CA SER A 21 11.19 -3.35 16.58
C SER A 21 9.99 -2.54 16.07
N GLN A 22 10.16 -1.82 14.96
CA GLN A 22 9.10 -1.04 14.31
C GLN A 22 8.40 -1.93 13.27
N PRO A 23 7.06 -1.82 13.10
CA PRO A 23 6.36 -2.52 12.02
C PRO A 23 7.01 -2.16 10.68
N ILE A 24 7.22 -3.17 9.84
CA ILE A 24 7.94 -3.02 8.58
C ILE A 24 7.03 -2.33 7.57
N ASN A 25 6.97 -0.99 7.63
CA ASN A 25 6.37 -0.17 6.58
C ASN A 25 7.39 -0.04 5.43
N TYR A 26 7.18 -0.79 4.35
CA TYR A 26 7.97 -0.62 3.13
C TYR A 26 7.44 0.59 2.35
N TYR A 27 8.02 1.77 2.60
CA TYR A 27 7.74 2.95 1.78
C TYR A 27 8.33 2.79 0.37
N ILE A 28 7.49 2.53 -0.63
CA ILE A 28 7.88 2.62 -2.04
C ILE A 28 7.90 4.11 -2.43
N ARG A 29 9.08 4.73 -2.53
CA ARG A 29 9.23 6.08 -3.09
C ARG A 29 9.05 6.07 -4.60
N VAL A 30 7.86 6.47 -5.08
CA VAL A 30 7.65 6.74 -6.52
C VAL A 30 8.12 8.16 -6.84
N ARG A 31 9.19 8.31 -7.63
CA ARG A 31 9.61 9.60 -8.19
C ARG A 31 8.81 9.91 -9.46
N ALA A 32 7.95 10.92 -9.43
CA ALA A 32 7.57 11.64 -10.65
C ALA A 32 8.48 12.87 -10.79
N ILE A 33 9.49 12.80 -11.67
CA ILE A 33 10.32 13.96 -12.01
C ILE A 33 9.59 14.75 -13.08
N GLY A 34 8.90 15.82 -12.68
CA GLY A 34 8.38 16.84 -13.59
C GLY A 34 9.12 18.16 -13.35
N CYS A 35 10.07 18.51 -14.22
CA CYS A 35 10.70 19.84 -14.21
C CYS A 35 10.02 20.68 -15.30
N GLN A 36 9.25 21.69 -14.90
CA GLN A 36 8.82 22.75 -15.79
C GLN A 36 9.71 23.97 -15.53
N TYR A 37 10.50 24.37 -16.52
CA TYR A 37 11.14 25.68 -16.56
C TYR A 37 10.22 26.64 -17.30
N ASN A 38 9.63 27.60 -16.58
CA ASN A 38 9.03 28.78 -17.21
C ASN A 38 9.73 30.03 -16.70
N ASN A 39 10.08 30.88 -17.65
CA ASN A 39 10.86 32.11 -17.55
C ASN A 39 10.60 32.94 -16.27
N GLY A 40 11.58 32.97 -15.37
CA GLY A 40 11.82 34.09 -14.46
C GLY A 40 11.04 34.15 -13.15
N GLU A 41 10.01 33.32 -12.93
CA GLU A 41 9.29 33.27 -11.65
C GLU A 41 9.33 31.87 -11.06
N ALA A 42 9.93 31.75 -9.87
CA ALA A 42 9.81 30.56 -9.03
C ALA A 42 8.38 30.47 -8.50
N THR A 43 7.46 30.03 -9.37
CA THR A 43 6.17 29.51 -8.92
C THR A 43 6.48 28.33 -8.00
N ALA A 44 5.92 28.37 -6.79
CA ALA A 44 6.12 27.33 -5.78
C ALA A 44 5.99 25.96 -6.46
N LEU A 45 7.09 25.21 -6.45
CA LEU A 45 7.17 23.86 -7.01
C LEU A 45 5.89 23.12 -6.61
N ASN A 46 5.17 22.57 -7.59
CA ASN A 46 4.11 21.58 -7.36
C ASN A 46 4.57 20.69 -6.20
N ALA A 47 3.93 20.83 -5.04
CA ALA A 47 4.32 20.10 -3.85
C ALA A 47 4.37 18.62 -4.22
N MET A 48 5.51 17.97 -4.01
CA MET A 48 5.65 16.55 -4.30
C MET A 48 4.55 15.81 -3.55
N ARG A 49 3.69 15.09 -4.28
CA ARG A 49 2.69 14.23 -3.66
C ARG A 49 3.31 12.89 -3.31
N LEU A 50 3.16 12.47 -2.07
CA LEU A 50 3.64 11.20 -1.55
C LEU A 50 2.47 10.22 -1.43
N CYS A 51 2.67 9.03 -2.02
CA CYS A 51 1.71 7.92 -1.95
C CYS A 51 2.38 6.77 -1.21
N ASP A 52 1.76 6.33 -0.12
CA ASP A 52 2.09 5.03 0.47
C ASP A 52 1.36 3.93 -0.32
N CYS A 53 2.11 3.00 -0.88
CA CYS A 53 1.57 1.94 -1.73
C CYS A 53 1.26 0.65 -0.94
N HIS A 54 1.56 0.59 0.35
CA HIS A 54 1.29 -0.58 1.19
C HIS A 54 1.03 -0.15 2.63
N ALA A 55 -0.25 0.04 2.96
CA ALA A 55 -0.71 0.25 4.32
C ALA A 55 -1.85 -0.72 4.69
N HIS A 56 -2.06 -0.87 6.00
CA HIS A 56 -3.11 -1.70 6.55
C HIS A 56 -4.00 -0.92 7.52
N ILE A 57 -5.27 -1.30 7.58
CA ILE A 57 -6.18 -0.95 8.68
C ILE A 57 -6.80 -2.24 9.22
N GLY A 58 -7.49 -2.14 10.36
CA GLY A 58 -8.17 -3.27 11.00
C GLY A 58 -7.30 -3.98 12.01
N ASP A 59 -7.78 -5.13 12.47
CA ASP A 59 -7.22 -5.84 13.61
C ASP A 59 -6.74 -7.22 13.18
N SER A 60 -5.60 -7.66 13.70
CA SER A 60 -5.13 -9.03 13.46
C SER A 60 -4.22 -9.50 14.57
N PHE A 61 -4.10 -10.81 14.71
CA PHE A 61 -3.00 -11.38 15.47
C PHE A 61 -1.73 -11.36 14.61
N ASP A 62 -0.77 -10.51 14.97
CA ASP A 62 0.51 -10.46 14.30
C ASP A 62 1.39 -11.62 14.77
N HIS A 63 1.57 -12.61 13.88
CA HIS A 63 2.41 -13.78 14.14
C HIS A 63 3.89 -13.45 14.31
N MET A 64 4.37 -12.30 13.84
CA MET A 64 5.76 -11.88 14.00
C MET A 64 6.03 -11.36 15.40
N SER A 65 5.16 -10.49 15.93
CA SER A 65 5.28 -9.96 17.29
C SER A 65 4.64 -10.85 18.37
N GLY A 66 3.79 -11.80 17.98
CA GLY A 66 3.04 -12.65 18.90
C GLY A 66 1.95 -11.89 19.67
N ARG A 67 1.46 -10.77 19.12
CA ARG A 67 0.50 -9.86 19.78
C ARG A 67 -0.68 -9.57 18.88
N TYR A 68 -1.81 -9.28 19.50
CA TYR A 68 -2.93 -8.67 18.80
C TYR A 68 -2.60 -7.20 18.52
N VAL A 69 -2.68 -6.81 17.25
CA VAL A 69 -2.41 -5.45 16.77
C VAL A 69 -3.69 -4.87 16.18
N SER A 70 -3.89 -3.58 16.43
CA SER A 70 -5.00 -2.80 15.90
C SER A 70 -4.46 -1.62 15.10
N TYR A 71 -4.83 -1.55 13.84
CA TYR A 71 -4.47 -0.47 12.92
C TYR A 71 -5.72 0.38 12.66
N SER A 72 -5.96 1.36 13.54
CA SER A 72 -7.12 2.22 13.38
C SER A 72 -6.95 3.14 12.16
N PRO A 73 -8.01 3.37 11.36
CA PRO A 73 -7.95 4.31 10.23
C PRO A 73 -7.60 5.74 10.65
N ASP A 74 -8.08 6.18 11.81
CA ASP A 74 -7.79 7.52 12.33
C ASP A 74 -6.32 7.65 12.74
N THR A 75 -5.73 6.60 13.34
CA THR A 75 -4.29 6.54 13.63
C THR A 75 -3.47 6.59 12.35
N LEU A 76 -3.83 5.79 11.34
CA LEU A 76 -3.14 5.81 10.05
C LEU A 76 -3.20 7.20 9.40
N LEU A 77 -4.35 7.87 9.46
CA LEU A 77 -4.50 9.23 8.90
C LEU A 77 -3.62 10.25 9.65
N ALA A 78 -3.55 10.18 10.98
CA ALA A 78 -2.66 11.03 11.76
C ALA A 78 -1.19 10.77 11.43
N GLU A 79 -0.78 9.50 11.30
CA GLU A 79 0.57 9.13 10.88
C GLU A 79 0.89 9.60 9.45
N MET A 80 -0.09 9.53 8.54
CA MET A 80 0.03 10.08 7.19
C MET A 80 0.23 11.60 7.22
N ASP A 81 -0.49 12.33 8.09
CA ASP A 81 -0.34 13.77 8.24
C ASP A 81 1.04 14.15 8.77
N ASP A 82 1.52 13.46 9.82
CA ASP A 82 2.84 13.68 10.41
C ASP A 82 3.98 13.35 9.42
N ALA A 83 3.79 12.34 8.58
CA ALA A 83 4.76 11.92 7.58
C ALA A 83 4.69 12.70 6.25
N GLY A 84 3.67 13.53 6.05
CA GLY A 84 3.42 14.23 4.78
C GLY A 84 3.03 13.29 3.64
N VAL A 85 2.28 12.21 3.94
CA VAL A 85 1.71 11.27 2.97
C VAL A 85 0.31 11.75 2.55
N ASP A 86 0.13 12.01 1.26
CA ASP A 86 -1.14 12.52 0.73
C ASP A 86 -2.22 11.44 0.65
N ILE A 87 -1.85 10.26 0.15
CA ILE A 87 -2.74 9.12 -0.04
C ILE A 87 -2.06 7.81 0.33
N ALA A 88 -2.85 6.82 0.74
CA ALA A 88 -2.37 5.47 1.05
C ALA A 88 -3.22 4.42 0.35
N VAL A 89 -2.58 3.44 -0.27
CA VAL A 89 -3.22 2.22 -0.79
C VAL A 89 -3.34 1.24 0.37
N VAL A 90 -4.59 0.91 0.72
CA VAL A 90 -4.90 0.18 1.95
C VAL A 90 -5.63 -1.13 1.68
N SER A 91 -5.37 -2.11 2.53
CA SER A 91 -6.14 -3.35 2.63
C SER A 91 -6.47 -3.63 4.10
N ASN A 92 -7.61 -4.27 4.38
CA ASN A 92 -7.99 -4.58 5.76
C ASN A 92 -7.27 -5.86 6.20
N ILE A 93 -6.46 -5.78 7.25
CA ILE A 93 -5.70 -6.93 7.75
C ILE A 93 -6.60 -7.97 8.43
N SER A 94 -7.75 -7.55 8.97
CA SER A 94 -8.78 -8.47 9.51
C SER A 94 -9.28 -9.45 8.44
N SER A 95 -9.10 -9.12 7.16
CA SER A 95 -9.45 -10.02 6.04
C SER A 95 -8.61 -11.29 5.96
N ILE A 96 -7.51 -11.39 6.72
CA ILE A 96 -6.80 -12.66 6.93
C ILE A 96 -7.73 -13.70 7.54
N ASP A 97 -8.53 -13.31 8.54
CA ASP A 97 -9.43 -14.20 9.27
C ASP A 97 -10.80 -14.31 8.58
N ASP A 98 -11.36 -13.19 8.11
CA ASP A 98 -12.61 -13.16 7.34
C ASP A 98 -12.54 -12.12 6.21
N CYS A 99 -12.32 -12.60 4.99
CA CYS A 99 -12.21 -11.75 3.80
C CYS A 99 -13.45 -10.87 3.61
N THR A 100 -14.66 -11.38 3.84
CA THR A 100 -15.90 -10.64 3.58
C THR A 100 -16.08 -9.55 4.62
N ALA A 101 -16.00 -9.91 5.91
CA ALA A 101 -16.18 -8.95 6.99
C ALA A 101 -15.14 -7.81 6.93
N GLY A 102 -13.86 -8.13 6.66
CA GLY A 102 -12.81 -7.11 6.55
C GLY A 102 -12.99 -6.19 5.33
N ASN A 103 -13.39 -6.73 4.17
CA ASN A 103 -13.67 -5.89 3.00
C ASN A 103 -14.92 -5.02 3.20
N ASP A 104 -15.97 -5.53 3.86
CA ASP A 104 -17.17 -4.76 4.18
C ASP A 104 -16.87 -3.60 5.13
N GLU A 105 -16.00 -3.83 6.11
CA GLU A 105 -15.50 -2.77 6.98
C GLU A 105 -14.68 -1.73 6.21
N MET A 106 -13.76 -2.17 5.35
CA MET A 106 -12.97 -1.29 4.48
C MET A 106 -13.86 -0.41 3.61
N ALA A 107 -14.95 -0.97 3.06
CA ALA A 107 -15.90 -0.23 2.25
C ALA A 107 -16.55 0.94 3.02
N LYS A 108 -16.79 0.78 4.33
CA LYS A 108 -17.32 1.86 5.19
C LYS A 108 -16.30 2.97 5.37
N TRP A 109 -15.03 2.61 5.57
CA TRP A 109 -13.95 3.57 5.79
C TRP A 109 -13.55 4.32 4.54
N ALA A 110 -13.38 3.63 3.41
CA ALA A 110 -13.01 4.27 2.15
C ALA A 110 -14.02 5.32 1.68
N ARG A 111 -15.31 5.16 2.00
CA ARG A 111 -16.33 6.20 1.75
C ARG A 111 -16.15 7.44 2.62
N ARG A 112 -15.64 7.28 3.85
CA ARG A 112 -15.45 8.37 4.81
C ARG A 112 -14.12 9.09 4.60
N CYS A 113 -13.11 8.38 4.09
CA CYS A 113 -11.73 8.85 4.04
C CYS A 113 -11.16 8.68 2.61
N PRO A 114 -11.39 9.66 1.70
CA PRO A 114 -10.96 9.56 0.30
C PRO A 114 -9.45 9.43 0.07
N ARG A 115 -8.62 9.73 1.09
CA ARG A 115 -7.16 9.54 1.06
C ARG A 115 -6.74 8.08 1.17
N LEU A 116 -7.64 7.21 1.62
CA LEU A 116 -7.43 5.77 1.74
C LEU A 116 -8.00 5.09 0.49
N ILE A 117 -7.12 4.54 -0.34
CA ILE A 117 -7.45 3.90 -1.61
C ILE A 117 -7.59 2.39 -1.38
N PRO A 118 -8.81 1.82 -1.34
CA PRO A 118 -8.99 0.46 -0.86
C PRO A 118 -8.73 -0.60 -1.94
N LEU A 119 -8.07 -1.67 -1.53
CA LEU A 119 -7.89 -2.91 -2.28
C LEU A 119 -8.75 -4.02 -1.69
N VAL A 120 -9.30 -4.86 -2.58
CA VAL A 120 -10.11 -6.01 -2.18
C VAL A 120 -9.13 -7.07 -1.68
N TRP A 121 -9.17 -7.42 -0.40
CA TRP A 121 -8.43 -8.59 0.06
C TRP A 121 -9.09 -9.84 -0.49
N ALA A 122 -8.32 -10.71 -1.13
CA ALA A 122 -8.82 -11.97 -1.65
C ALA A 122 -7.89 -13.15 -1.34
N THR A 123 -8.53 -14.26 -1.00
CA THR A 123 -7.86 -15.56 -0.83
C THR A 123 -8.49 -16.56 -1.81
N PRO A 124 -7.71 -17.18 -2.73
CA PRO A 124 -8.22 -18.22 -3.62
C PRO A 124 -8.97 -19.33 -2.87
N GLY A 125 -10.09 -19.78 -3.43
CA GLY A 125 -10.96 -20.78 -2.80
C GLY A 125 -11.89 -20.23 -1.70
N ILE A 126 -11.62 -19.03 -1.16
CA ILE A 126 -12.49 -18.33 -0.21
C ILE A 126 -13.22 -17.18 -0.92
N THR A 127 -12.46 -16.29 -1.56
CA THR A 127 -12.99 -15.17 -2.33
C THR A 127 -13.16 -15.58 -3.78
N GLY A 128 -14.38 -15.51 -4.29
CA GLY A 128 -14.67 -15.73 -5.70
C GLY A 128 -14.54 -14.46 -6.54
N PRO A 129 -14.39 -14.57 -7.87
CA PRO A 129 -14.29 -13.42 -8.77
C PRO A 129 -15.51 -12.49 -8.68
N GLY A 130 -16.72 -13.03 -8.47
CA GLY A 130 -17.94 -12.24 -8.28
C GLY A 130 -17.83 -11.19 -7.16
N LYS A 131 -17.17 -11.53 -6.05
CA LYS A 131 -16.92 -10.58 -4.96
C LYS A 131 -15.94 -9.47 -5.36
N VAL A 132 -14.96 -9.76 -6.21
CA VAL A 132 -14.06 -8.74 -6.75
C VAL A 132 -14.85 -7.72 -7.58
N PHE A 133 -15.75 -8.18 -8.46
CA PHE A 133 -16.63 -7.29 -9.23
C PHE A 133 -17.50 -6.42 -8.33
N GLU A 134 -18.08 -7.01 -7.27
CA GLU A 134 -18.92 -6.29 -6.30
C GLU A 134 -18.15 -5.16 -5.62
N TYR A 135 -17.02 -5.45 -4.98
CA TYR A 135 -16.26 -4.44 -4.24
C TYR A 135 -15.63 -3.38 -5.14
N VAL A 136 -15.16 -3.74 -6.34
CA VAL A 136 -14.67 -2.75 -7.31
C VAL A 136 -15.82 -1.81 -7.74
N GLY A 137 -17.04 -2.35 -7.92
CA GLY A 137 -18.25 -1.55 -8.13
C GLY A 137 -18.57 -0.61 -6.97
N MET A 138 -18.18 -0.97 -5.73
CA MET A 138 -18.31 -0.12 -4.53
C MET A 138 -17.20 0.93 -4.37
N GLY A 139 -16.25 0.99 -5.30
CA GLY A 139 -15.19 2.00 -5.31
C GLY A 139 -13.79 1.47 -4.99
N PHE A 140 -13.62 0.17 -4.82
CA PHE A 140 -12.30 -0.42 -4.68
C PHE A 140 -11.48 -0.26 -5.97
N ARG A 141 -10.16 -0.17 -5.82
CA ARG A 141 -9.24 0.20 -6.91
C ARG A 141 -8.27 -0.89 -7.31
N GLY A 142 -8.38 -2.07 -6.72
CA GLY A 142 -7.56 -3.22 -7.07
C GLY A 142 -7.80 -4.39 -6.13
N LEU A 143 -6.96 -5.40 -6.27
CA LEU A 143 -6.98 -6.63 -5.50
C LEU A 143 -5.70 -6.73 -4.66
N LYS A 144 -5.81 -7.24 -3.44
CA LYS A 144 -4.70 -7.65 -2.59
C LYS A 144 -4.72 -9.16 -2.42
N LEU A 145 -3.65 -9.81 -2.87
CA LEU A 145 -3.32 -11.20 -2.68
C LEU A 145 -2.19 -11.29 -1.66
N HIS A 146 -2.34 -12.14 -0.64
CA HIS A 146 -1.31 -12.37 0.37
C HIS A 146 -1.00 -13.87 0.50
N PRO A 147 -0.20 -14.45 -0.42
CA PRO A 147 0.07 -15.89 -0.48
C PRO A 147 0.50 -16.52 0.86
N THR A 148 1.40 -15.84 1.60
CA THR A 148 1.88 -16.33 2.91
C THR A 148 0.78 -16.38 3.97
N ALA A 149 -0.14 -15.41 3.97
CA ALA A 149 -1.20 -15.34 4.99
C ALA A 149 -2.37 -16.25 4.62
N GLY A 150 -2.73 -16.28 3.33
CA GLY A 150 -3.74 -17.20 2.78
C GLY A 150 -3.26 -18.63 2.59
N LYS A 151 -1.98 -18.94 2.88
CA LYS A 151 -1.37 -20.27 2.79
C LYS A 151 -1.50 -20.93 1.41
N TYR A 152 -1.31 -20.15 0.35
CA TYR A 152 -1.29 -20.64 -1.03
C TYR A 152 -0.02 -20.17 -1.75
N ARG A 153 0.29 -20.78 -2.91
CA ARG A 153 1.40 -20.32 -3.76
C ARG A 153 0.94 -19.22 -4.70
N ALA A 154 1.76 -18.20 -4.89
CA ALA A 154 1.42 -17.09 -5.79
C ALA A 154 1.17 -17.52 -7.25
N ASP A 155 1.80 -18.61 -7.69
CA ASP A 155 1.67 -19.20 -9.02
C ASP A 155 0.64 -20.34 -9.10
N ASP A 156 -0.15 -20.57 -8.05
CA ASP A 156 -1.16 -21.60 -8.04
C ASP A 156 -2.30 -21.29 -9.03
N PRO A 157 -2.78 -22.25 -9.84
CA PRO A 157 -3.87 -22.03 -10.79
C PRO A 157 -5.17 -21.51 -10.17
N SER A 158 -5.41 -21.73 -8.87
CA SER A 158 -6.56 -21.18 -8.14
C SER A 158 -6.56 -19.65 -8.07
N VAL A 159 -5.41 -19.00 -8.30
CA VAL A 159 -5.27 -17.53 -8.34
C VAL A 159 -5.82 -16.95 -9.65
N TYR A 160 -5.77 -17.72 -10.75
CA TYR A 160 -6.07 -17.21 -12.09
C TYR A 160 -7.48 -16.63 -12.26
N PRO A 161 -8.55 -17.23 -11.70
CA PRO A 161 -9.89 -16.63 -11.78
C PRO A 161 -9.97 -15.21 -11.18
N LEU A 162 -9.19 -14.94 -10.13
CA LEU A 162 -9.12 -13.61 -9.51
C LEU A 162 -8.35 -12.62 -10.39
N LEU A 163 -7.23 -13.05 -10.98
CA LEU A 163 -6.45 -12.22 -11.91
C LEU A 163 -7.24 -11.93 -13.20
N ASP A 164 -8.02 -12.89 -13.68
CA ASP A 164 -8.93 -12.68 -14.82
C ASP A 164 -10.02 -11.67 -14.51
N ALA A 165 -10.56 -11.67 -13.29
CA ALA A 165 -11.49 -10.63 -12.84
C ALA A 165 -10.81 -9.26 -12.82
N CYS A 166 -9.60 -9.14 -12.28
CA CYS A 166 -8.79 -7.91 -12.32
C CYS A 166 -8.55 -7.42 -13.75
N ARG A 167 -8.18 -8.34 -14.66
CA ARG A 167 -7.98 -8.06 -16.08
C ARG A 167 -9.25 -7.54 -16.75
N ALA A 168 -10.40 -8.16 -16.49
CA ALA A 168 -11.69 -7.74 -17.03
C ALA A 168 -12.09 -6.35 -16.52
N LEU A 169 -11.86 -6.07 -15.24
CA LEU A 169 -12.12 -4.78 -14.58
C LEU A 169 -11.07 -3.71 -14.88
N ARG A 170 -9.92 -4.09 -15.47
CA ARG A 170 -8.74 -3.23 -15.69
C ARG A 170 -8.23 -2.58 -14.40
N VAL A 171 -8.18 -3.37 -13.33
CA VAL A 171 -7.64 -2.95 -12.02
C VAL A 171 -6.37 -3.75 -11.68
N PRO A 172 -5.42 -3.16 -10.93
CA PRO A 172 -4.21 -3.86 -10.49
C PRO A 172 -4.50 -4.97 -9.46
N ALA A 173 -3.59 -5.95 -9.39
CA ALA A 173 -3.48 -6.92 -8.32
C ALA A 173 -2.09 -6.81 -7.65
N LEU A 174 -2.05 -6.87 -6.33
CA LEU A 174 -0.90 -6.62 -5.44
C LEU A 174 -0.75 -7.70 -4.37
#